data_AF-A0A969NEU2-F1
#
_entry.id   AF-A0A969NEU2-F1
#
_cell.length_a   1.000
_cell.length_b   1.000
_cell.length_c   1.000
_cell.angle_alpha   90.00
_cell.angle_beta   90.00
_cell.angle_gamma   90.00
#
_symmetry.space_group_name_H-M   'P 1'
#
loop_
_entity.id
_entity.type
_entity.pdbx_description
1 polymer ?
#
loop_
_entity_poly.entity_id
_entity_poly.type
_entity_poly.pdbx_seq_one_letter_code
_entity_poly.pdbx_strand_id
1 'polypeptide(L)' 'MKKSARKGGFWIKSLAKGVYRVSISKNGYISQETSVAAATGEMAILNIELVKAN' A
#
# COMPACT_ATOMS: atom_id res chain seq x y z
N MET A 1 -7.43 12.08 1.06
CA MET A 1 -6.47 11.17 1.71
C MET A 1 -7.26 10.00 2.31
N LYS A 2 -7.23 8.79 1.69
CA LYS A 2 -8.01 7.64 2.18
C LYS A 2 -7.25 6.92 3.29
N LYS A 3 -7.92 6.63 4.42
CA LYS A 3 -7.32 5.97 5.60
C LYS A 3 -7.42 4.44 5.46
N SER A 4 -6.42 3.70 5.96
CA SER A 4 -6.46 2.23 6.07
C SER A 4 -7.55 1.78 7.06
N ALA A 5 -8.14 0.60 6.86
CA ALA A 5 -9.12 0.04 7.79
C ALA A 5 -8.49 -0.27 9.18
N ARG A 6 -9.30 -0.49 10.21
CA ARG A 6 -8.87 -0.78 11.61
C ARG A 6 -7.87 -1.94 11.75
N LYS A 7 -7.73 -2.81 10.74
CA LYS A 7 -6.74 -3.91 10.68
C LYS A 7 -5.59 -3.69 9.68
N GLY A 8 -5.39 -2.47 9.16
CA GLY A 8 -4.34 -2.15 8.18
C GLY A 8 -4.67 -2.54 6.73
N GLY A 9 -5.74 -3.30 6.49
CA GLY A 9 -6.19 -3.61 5.14
C GLY A 9 -6.62 -2.36 4.35
N PHE A 10 -6.10 -2.23 3.13
CA PHE A 10 -6.53 -1.24 2.16
C PHE A 10 -6.80 -1.93 0.83
N TRP A 11 -7.94 -1.62 0.21
CA TRP A 11 -8.32 -2.16 -1.09
C TRP A 11 -8.55 -1.03 -2.07
N ILE A 12 -7.76 -1.02 -3.14
CA ILE A 12 -7.97 -0.13 -4.29
C ILE A 12 -8.67 -0.94 -5.36
N LYS A 13 -9.97 -0.71 -5.53
CA LYS A 13 -10.71 -1.26 -6.67
C LYS A 13 -10.40 -0.43 -7.91
N SER A 14 -10.36 -1.08 -9.07
CA SER A 14 -10.34 -0.43 -10.39
C SER A 14 -9.03 0.29 -10.77
N LEU A 15 -7.86 -0.26 -10.40
CA LEU A 15 -6.60 0.18 -11.01
C LEU A 15 -6.48 -0.38 -12.43
N ALA A 16 -6.17 0.50 -13.38
CA ALA A 16 -5.75 0.07 -14.70
C ALA A 16 -4.44 -0.74 -14.58
N LYS A 17 -4.13 -1.56 -15.59
CA LYS A 17 -2.83 -2.22 -15.65
C LYS A 17 -1.72 -1.17 -15.67
N GLY A 18 -0.76 -1.30 -14.77
CA GLY A 18 0.34 -0.35 -14.64
C GLY A 18 1.23 -0.64 -13.44
N VAL A 19 2.35 0.05 -13.38
CA VAL A 19 3.25 0.04 -12.22
C VAL A 19 2.94 1.26 -11.38
N TYR A 20 2.61 1.03 -10.12
CA TYR A 20 2.22 2.06 -9.17
C TYR A 20 3.22 2.16 -8.04
N ARG A 21 3.54 3.40 -7.65
CA ARG A 21 4.28 3.68 -6.42
C ARG A 21 3.29 3.87 -5.29
N VAL A 22 3.43 3.05 -4.26
CA VAL A 22 2.62 3.10 -3.05
C VAL A 22 3.52 3.65 -1.94
N SER A 23 3.09 4.77 -1.35
CA SER A 23 3.74 5.37 -0.18
C SER A 23 2.89 5.08 1.06
N ILE A 24 3.50 4.44 2.07
CA ILE A 24 2.85 4.03 3.31
C ILE A 24 3.50 4.80 4.44
N SER A 25 2.70 5.61 5.12
CA SER A 25 3.12 6.41 6.27
C SER A 25 2.19 6.18 7.46
N LYS A 26 2.75 6.02 8.66
CA LYS A 26 2.01 5.96 9.91
C LYS A 26 2.75 6.76 10.97
N ASN A 27 2.04 7.56 11.77
CA ASN A 27 2.65 8.32 12.84
C ASN A 27 3.36 7.37 13.84
N GLY A 28 4.61 7.68 14.19
CA GLY A 28 5.49 6.83 14.99
C GLY A 28 6.20 5.71 14.21
N TYR A 29 6.07 5.66 12.88
CA TYR A 29 6.73 4.69 12.01
C TYR A 29 7.46 5.39 10.87
N ILE A 30 8.55 4.78 10.40
CA ILE A 30 9.30 5.22 9.22
C ILE A 30 8.41 5.03 7.99
N SER A 31 8.31 6.07 7.17
CA SER A 31 7.57 5.98 5.91
C SER A 31 8.32 5.10 4.92
N GLN A 32 7.59 4.22 4.23
CA GLN A 32 8.14 3.32 3.22
C GLN A 32 7.44 3.53 1.89
N GLU A 33 8.21 3.45 0.82
CA GLU A 33 7.72 3.46 -0.54
C GLU A 33 8.02 2.15 -1.22
N THR A 34 7.05 1.60 -1.95
CA THR A 34 7.24 0.39 -2.74
C THR A 34 6.55 0.50 -4.09
N SER A 35 7.08 -0.22 -5.07
CA SER A 35 6.47 -0.33 -6.39
C SER A 35 5.68 -1.63 -6.50
N VAL A 36 4.41 -1.55 -6.88
CA VAL A 36 3.56 -2.70 -7.16
C VAL A 36 3.08 -2.66 -8.61
N ALA A 37 3.19 -3.77 -9.31
CA ALA A 37 2.59 -3.93 -10.62
C ALA A 37 1.15 -4.43 -10.45
N ALA A 38 0.19 -3.64 -10.93
CA ALA A 38 -1.20 -4.08 -11.07
C ALA A 38 -1.39 -4.68 -12.46
N ALA A 39 -1.76 -5.95 -12.53
CA ALA A 39 -2.13 -6.63 -13.78
C ALA A 39 -3.65 -6.67 -13.95
N THR A 40 -4.13 -6.62 -15.20
CA THR A 40 -5.57 -6.67 -15.49
C THR A 40 -6.14 -8.01 -15.07
N GLY A 41 -7.19 -8.00 -14.24
CA GLY A 41 -7.89 -9.21 -13.81
C GLY A 41 -7.24 -9.92 -12.61
N GLU A 42 -6.07 -9.47 -12.15
CA GLU A 42 -5.38 -10.02 -10.98
C GLU A 42 -5.45 -9.08 -9.78
N MET A 43 -5.50 -9.68 -8.60
CA MET A 43 -5.47 -8.93 -7.35
C MET A 43 -4.04 -8.90 -6.82
N ALA A 44 -3.38 -7.76 -6.92
CA ALA A 44 -2.05 -7.56 -6.33
C ALA A 44 -2.18 -7.42 -4.80
N ILE A 45 -1.59 -8.37 -4.06
CA ILE A 45 -1.50 -8.32 -2.60
C ILE A 45 -0.14 -7.77 -2.21
N LEU A 46 -0.15 -6.71 -1.41
CA LEU A 46 1.06 -6.06 -0.91
C LEU A 46 1.05 -6.07 0.61
N ASN A 47 1.89 -6.90 1.21
CA ASN A 47 2.11 -6.97 2.65
C ASN A 47 3.36 -6.17 3.01
N ILE A 48 3.23 -5.20 3.93
CA ILE A 48 4.33 -4.33 4.34
C ILE A 48 4.40 -4.27 5.86
N GLU A 49 5.61 -4.47 6.38
CA GLU A 49 5.94 -4.32 7.78
C GLU A 49 6.63 -2.97 8.00
N LEU A 50 5.94 -2.05 8.66
CA LEU A 50 6.49 -0.74 8.97
C LEU A 50 7.43 -0.82 10.18
N VAL A 51 8.61 -0.23 10.03
CA VAL A 51 9.58 -0.09 11.12
C VAL A 51 9.20 1.12 11.98
N LYS A 52 9.20 0.95 13.30
CA LYS A 52 8.92 2.05 14.23
C LYS A 52 10.01 3.12 14.12
N ALA A 53 9.62 4.39 14.04
CA ALA A 53 10.57 5.49 14.13
C ALA A 53 10.99 5.60 15.60
N ASN A 54 12.27 5.30 15.88
CA ASN A 54 12.87 5.42 17.22
C ASN A 54 13.10 6.89 17.58
#